data_AF-A0A533YFZ7-F1
#
_entry.id   AF-A0A533YFZ7-F1
#
_cell.length_a   1.000
_cell.length_b   1.000
_cell.length_c   1.000
_cell.angle_alpha   90.00
_cell.angle_beta   90.00
_cell.angle_gamma   90.00
#
_symmetry.space_group_name_H-M   'P 1'
#
loop_
_entity.id
_entity.type
_entity.pdbx_description
1 polymer ?
#
loop_
_entity_poly.entity_id
_entity_poly.type
_entity_poly.pdbx_seq_one_letter_code
_entity_poly.pdbx_strand_id
1 'polypeptide(L)'
;MNTATFPIRILSATSSTDRLSVTLTRELLHAGEEARMECTLGAGAEGLLNGTIAIKTDQPKIPAFSIRFFALVRGKSPRLGSSEHN
;
A
#
# COMPACT_ATOMS: atom_id res chain seq x y z
N MET A 1 -5.91 5.61 12.81
CA MET A 1 -6.41 6.74 13.60
C MET A 1 -5.24 7.58 14.13
N ASN A 2 -5.32 8.91 14.05
CA ASN A 2 -4.41 9.81 14.75
C ASN A 2 -4.79 9.86 16.24
N THR A 3 -3.96 9.26 17.09
CA THR A 3 -4.16 9.21 18.55
C THR A 3 -3.53 10.38 19.30
N ALA A 4 -2.85 11.29 18.60
CA ALA A 4 -2.30 12.51 19.18
C ALA A 4 -3.38 13.58 19.38
N THR A 5 -3.09 14.58 20.21
CA THR A 5 -3.96 15.73 20.45
C THR A 5 -3.79 16.86 19.42
N PHE A 6 -2.91 16.69 18.45
CA PHE A 6 -2.57 17.66 17.41
C PHE A 6 -2.60 17.00 16.03
N PRO A 7 -2.76 17.78 14.94
CA PRO A 7 -2.76 17.23 13.60
C PRO A 7 -1.40 16.65 13.22
N ILE A 8 -1.41 15.56 12.47
CA ILE A 8 -0.21 14.90 11.92
C ILE A 8 -0.30 14.94 10.39
N ARG A 9 0.79 15.27 9.72
CA ARG A 9 0.93 15.18 8.27
C ARG A 9 1.79 13.98 7.88
N ILE A 10 1.25 13.15 7.01
CA ILE A 10 2.02 12.14 6.28
C ILE A 10 2.73 12.86 5.13
N LEU A 11 4.05 12.81 5.13
CA LEU A 11 4.90 13.49 4.14
C LEU A 11 5.13 12.61 2.91
N SER A 12 5.18 11.29 3.10
CA SER A 12 5.36 10.33 2.02
C SER A 12 4.97 8.92 2.48
N ALA A 13 4.42 8.12 1.57
CA ALA A 13 4.30 6.68 1.71
C ALA A 13 4.91 6.01 0.47
N THR A 14 5.91 5.14 0.66
CA THR A 14 6.67 4.55 -0.44
C THR A 14 6.82 3.05 -0.25
N SER A 15 6.47 2.27 -1.26
CA SER A 15 6.69 0.83 -1.31
C SER A 15 8.16 0.51 -1.61
N SER A 16 8.69 -0.55 -0.99
CA SER A 16 10.02 -1.09 -1.29
C SER A 16 10.07 -1.90 -2.59
N THR A 17 8.94 -2.10 -3.26
CA THR A 17 8.82 -2.80 -4.55
C THR A 17 8.00 -1.96 -5.52
N ASP A 18 8.43 -1.96 -6.78
CA ASP A 18 7.75 -1.42 -7.94
C ASP A 18 6.46 -2.17 -8.31
N ARG A 19 6.27 -3.39 -7.81
CA ARG A 19 5.10 -4.24 -8.07
C ARG A 19 3.87 -3.83 -7.26
N LEU A 20 4.00 -2.86 -6.36
CA LEU A 20 2.92 -2.35 -5.52
C LEU A 20 3.02 -0.82 -5.44
N SER A 21 1.96 -0.14 -5.86
CA SER A 21 1.81 1.30 -5.64
C SER A 21 1.00 1.56 -4.38
N VAL A 22 1.25 2.72 -3.75
CA VAL A 22 0.62 3.13 -2.50
C VAL A 22 -0.03 4.49 -2.72
N THR A 23 -1.31 4.60 -2.36
CA THR A 23 -2.07 5.84 -2.40
C THR A 23 -2.69 6.10 -1.03
N LEU A 24 -2.61 7.34 -0.55
CA LEU A 24 -3.24 7.76 0.70
C LEU A 24 -4.53 8.50 0.38
N THR A 25 -5.60 8.24 1.13
CA THR A 25 -6.87 8.98 0.95
C THR A 25 -6.82 10.40 1.52
N ARG A 26 -5.91 10.64 2.47
CA ARG A 26 -5.61 11.95 3.05
C ARG A 26 -4.20 11.94 3.63
N GLU A 27 -3.56 13.10 3.61
CA GLU A 27 -2.21 13.27 4.15
C GLU A 27 -2.22 14.01 5.48
N LEU A 28 -3.19 14.89 5.74
CA LEU A 28 -3.37 15.57 7.01
C LEU A 28 -4.45 14.86 7.82
N LEU A 29 -4.14 14.49 9.07
CA LEU A 29 -5.08 13.88 10.01
C LEU A 29 -5.19 14.75 11.25
N HIS A 30 -6.36 15.30 11.53
CA HIS A 30 -6.66 15.92 12.81
C HIS A 30 -6.77 14.86 13.93
N ALA A 31 -6.77 15.31 15.19
CA ALA A 31 -6.89 14.41 16.34
C ALA A 31 -8.18 13.57 16.24
N GLY A 32 -8.05 12.25 16.40
CA GLY A 32 -9.16 11.30 16.29
C GLY A 32 -9.54 10.89 14.86
N GLU A 33 -8.97 11.51 13.82
CA GLU A 33 -9.29 11.15 12.44
C GLU A 33 -8.57 9.88 11.96
N GLU A 34 -9.15 9.25 10.94
CA GLU A 34 -8.57 8.10 10.26
C GLU A 34 -8.25 8.41 8.80
N ALA A 35 -7.10 7.93 8.35
CA ALA A 35 -6.76 7.85 6.94
C ALA A 35 -6.80 6.38 6.48
N ARG A 36 -7.05 6.18 5.20
CA ARG A 36 -6.92 4.88 4.55
C ARG A 36 -5.74 4.92 3.58
N MET A 37 -5.03 3.80 3.50
CA MET A 37 -3.96 3.57 2.55
C MET A 37 -4.41 2.46 1.62
N GLU A 38 -4.46 2.77 0.33
CA GLU A 38 -4.78 1.82 -0.73
C GLU A 38 -3.47 1.32 -1.35
N CYS A 39 -3.36 0.01 -1.46
CA CYS A 39 -2.21 -0.67 -2.03
C CYS A 39 -2.66 -1.37 -3.31
N THR A 40 -2.15 -0.94 -4.47
CA THR A 40 -2.53 -1.51 -5.76
C THR A 40 -1.39 -2.34 -6.33
N LEU A 41 -1.68 -3.60 -6.64
CA LEU A 41 -0.72 -4.47 -7.31
C LEU A 41 -0.58 -4.07 -8.79
N GLY A 42 0.65 -4.01 -9.28
CA GLY A 42 0.94 -3.79 -10.68
C GLY A 42 0.43 -4.94 -11.57
N ALA A 43 0.19 -4.64 -12.84
CA ALA A 43 -0.20 -5.64 -13.83
C ALA A 43 0.88 -6.73 -13.95
N GLY A 44 0.46 -8.00 -13.99
CA GLY A 44 1.38 -9.14 -14.05
C GLY A 44 2.12 -9.44 -12.75
N ALA A 45 1.77 -8.82 -11.63
CA ALA A 45 2.31 -9.21 -10.34
C ALA A 45 1.85 -10.64 -9.98
N GLU A 46 2.78 -11.59 -9.98
CA GLU A 46 2.53 -12.99 -9.61
C GLU A 46 3.60 -13.55 -8.65
N GLY A 47 3.27 -14.64 -7.95
CA GLY A 47 4.18 -15.30 -7.03
C GLY A 47 4.25 -14.65 -5.65
N LEU A 48 5.34 -14.90 -4.94
CA LEU A 48 5.57 -14.37 -3.61
C LEU A 48 5.89 -12.87 -3.70
N LEU A 49 5.17 -12.07 -2.92
CA LEU A 49 5.42 -10.65 -2.78
C LEU A 49 5.64 -10.33 -1.31
N ASN A 50 6.83 -9.88 -0.98
CA ASN A 50 7.22 -9.43 0.34
C ASN A 50 7.90 -8.07 0.23
N GLY A 51 7.54 -7.16 1.13
CA GLY A 51 8.06 -5.81 1.08
C GLY A 51 7.70 -5.00 2.29
N THR A 52 8.05 -3.73 2.23
CA THR A 52 7.79 -2.75 3.28
C THR A 52 7.26 -1.47 2.66
N ILE A 53 6.25 -0.88 3.29
CA ILE A 53 5.80 0.48 2.99
C ILE A 53 6.39 1.40 4.05
N ALA A 54 7.29 2.29 3.65
CA ALA A 54 7.89 3.29 4.51
C ALA A 54 7.01 4.55 4.52
N ILE A 55 6.64 5.01 5.71
CA ILE A 55 5.81 6.19 5.93
C ILE A 55 6.64 7.21 6.70
N LYS A 56 6.70 8.45 6.20
CA LYS A 56 7.33 9.59 6.90
C LYS A 56 6.26 10.56 7.36
N THR A 57 6.44 11.15 8.53
CA THR A 57 5.52 12.15 9.08
C THR A 57 6.28 13.39 9.53
N ASP A 58 5.55 14.47 9.79
CA ASP A 58 6.07 15.68 10.42
C ASP A 58 6.13 15.59 11.96
N GLN A 59 5.69 14.49 12.57
CA GLN A 59 5.67 14.32 14.02
C GLN A 59 7.08 13.99 14.56
N PRO A 60 7.70 14.82 15.42
CA PRO A 60 9.08 14.61 15.87
C PRO A 60 9.32 13.31 16.64
N LYS A 61 8.29 12.81 17.33
CA LYS A 61 8.36 11.55 18.09
C LYS A 61 8.17 10.31 17.21
N ILE A 62 7.55 10.45 16.05
CA ILE A 62 7.29 9.36 15.09
C ILE A 62 7.63 9.86 13.68
N PRO A 63 8.89 10.24 13.42
CA PRO A 63 9.26 10.88 12.16
C PRO A 63 9.14 9.93 10.97
N ALA A 64 9.25 8.62 11.23
CA ALA A 64 9.00 7.57 10.26
C ALA A 64 8.56 6.28 10.95
N PHE A 65 7.78 5.48 10.23
CA PHE A 65 7.46 4.10 10.60
C PHE A 65 7.27 3.28 9.32
N SER A 66 7.20 1.95 9.47
CA SER A 66 7.16 1.04 8.34
C SER A 66 6.16 -0.09 8.54
N ILE A 67 5.43 -0.42 7.48
CA ILE A 67 4.49 -1.54 7.46
C ILE A 67 5.09 -2.65 6.60
N ARG A 68 5.41 -3.79 7.22
CA ARG A 68 5.82 -4.99 6.46
C ARG A 68 4.59 -5.68 5.91
N PHE A 69 4.68 -6.15 4.67
CA PHE A 69 3.62 -6.91 4.05
C PHE A 69 4.16 -8.17 3.38
N PHE A 70 3.28 -9.16 3.29
CA PHE A 70 3.52 -10.43 2.65
C PHE A 70 2.24 -10.88 1.97
N ALA A 71 2.35 -11.27 0.70
CA ALA A 71 1.24 -11.76 -0.09
C ALA A 71 1.72 -12.86 -1.04
N LEU A 72 0.89 -13.88 -1.25
CA LEU A 72 1.05 -14.83 -2.34
C LEU A 72 0.04 -14.46 -3.42
N VAL A 73 0.51 -13.89 -4.53
CA VAL A 73 -0.35 -13.49 -5.64
C VAL A 73 -0.42 -14.63 -6.65
N ARG A 74 -1.58 -15.26 -6.78
CA ARG A 74 -1.79 -16.31 -7.78
C ARG A 74 -2.18 -15.68 -9.12
N GLY A 75 -1.40 -15.98 -10.16
CA GLY A 75 -1.76 -15.62 -11.53
C GLY A 75 -3.11 -16.21 -11.93
N LYS A 76 -3.85 -15.52 -12.78
CA LYS A 76 -4.93 -16.16 -13.53
C LYS A 76 -4.24 -17.01 -14.59
N SER A 77 -4.28 -18.34 -14.46
CA SER A 77 -3.86 -19.23 -15.55
C SER A 77 -4.50 -18.73 -16.85
N PRO A 78 -3.75 -18.57 -17.95
CA PRO A 78 -4.36 -18.34 -19.24
C PRO A 78 -5.29 -19.52 -19.48
N ARG A 79 -6.61 -19.27 -19.53
CA ARG A 79 -7.51 -20.27 -20.12
C ARG A 79 -7.04 -20.35 -21.57
N LEU A 80 -6.33 -21.42 -21.91
CA LEU A 80 -6.11 -21.83 -23.30
C LEU A 80 -7.47 -21.72 -23.98
N GLY A 81 -7.55 -20.84 -24.98
CA GLY A 81 -8.76 -20.61 -25.74
C GLY A 81 -9.26 -21.94 -26.29
N SER A 82 -10.42 -22.39 -25.81
CA SER A 82 -11.24 -23.33 -26.57
C SER A 82 -11.77 -22.55 -27.76
N SER A 83 -11.02 -22.59 -28.86
CA SER A 83 -11.50 -22.24 -30.18
C SER A 83 -12.60 -23.25 -30.53
N GLU A 84 -13.84 -22.97 -30.15
CA GLU A 84 -14.99 -23.72 -30.65
C GLU A 84 -15.26 -23.24 -32.08
N HIS A 85 -14.65 -23.93 -33.04
CA HIS A 85 -15.16 -24.02 -34.40
C HIS A 85 -16.29 -25.05 -34.41
N ASN A 86 -17.52 -24.58 -34.60
CA ASN A 86 -18.53 -25.25 -35.41
C ASN A 86 -19.67 -24.27 -35.75
#